data_AF-A0A8C2A4J2-F1
#
_entry.id   AF-A0A8C2A4J2-F1
#
_cell.length_a   1.000
_cell.length_b   1.000
_cell.length_c   1.000
_cell.angle_alpha   90.00
_cell.angle_beta   90.00
_cell.angle_gamma   90.00
#
_symmetry.space_group_name_H-M   'P 1'
#
loop_
_entity.id
_entity.type
_entity.pdbx_description
1 polymer ?
#
loop_
_entity_poly.entity_id
_entity_poly.type
_entity_poly.pdbx_seq_one_letter_code
_entity_poly.pdbx_strand_id
1 'polypeptide(L)'
;VAALQSLDPQAFKVKSFWELIQALGVFRLCSFPVLVNNCGKLMTITRKFWGKLCFCMVVRPSVNAQFIAVETEGEIADSMQKMISLGIHPVLAVPIEEDLGESTGERRYEDNLADMLECVHMSHSKGWSKNPMMQLKITALVRPELYVSVSSIKTTLYELRLTKIKVLCSLTECENAHLLLGLQRLNKLGAVSVSKVCVLVDAEYTYINPALSLITMAMMKKFSLPSVWIWNTYQCYLKNTTTSLSLMPFRRLDVKLVRDAYMDKERKLAEKKGRTDPIHGNILMTGDYLILNDFNPIKPTASYLIHKAS
;
A
#
# COMPACT_ATOMS: atom_id res chain seq x y z
N VAL A 1 18.50 -8.86 -18.80
CA VAL A 1 19.24 -9.97 -18.13
C VAL A 1 19.62 -9.61 -16.68
N ALA A 2 20.03 -8.37 -16.37
CA ALA A 2 20.32 -7.94 -14.99
C ALA A 2 19.10 -7.86 -14.04
N ALA A 3 17.88 -7.66 -14.54
CA ALA A 3 16.67 -7.60 -13.70
C ALA A 3 16.23 -8.96 -13.13
N LEU A 4 16.69 -10.07 -13.72
CA LEU A 4 16.34 -11.43 -13.27
C LEU A 4 17.26 -11.95 -12.15
N GLN A 5 18.43 -11.31 -11.93
CA GLN A 5 19.40 -11.76 -10.93
C GLN A 5 19.01 -11.40 -9.48
N SER A 6 17.94 -10.63 -9.27
CA SER A 6 17.49 -10.21 -7.94
C SER A 6 16.19 -10.86 -7.45
N LEU A 7 15.64 -11.82 -8.19
CA LEU A 7 14.47 -12.59 -7.79
C LEU A 7 14.92 -13.76 -6.94
N ASP A 8 14.39 -13.88 -5.73
CA ASP A 8 14.58 -15.09 -4.92
C ASP A 8 13.94 -16.28 -5.65
N PRO A 9 14.70 -17.26 -6.15
CA PRO A 9 14.16 -18.41 -6.88
C PRO A 9 13.19 -19.23 -6.02
N GLN A 10 13.25 -19.10 -4.70
CA GLN A 10 12.37 -19.81 -3.77
C GLN A 10 10.90 -19.46 -3.95
N ALA A 11 10.59 -18.20 -4.33
CA ALA A 11 9.21 -17.76 -4.55
C ALA A 11 8.55 -18.46 -5.77
N PHE A 12 9.33 -18.99 -6.71
CA PHE A 12 8.81 -19.74 -7.86
C PHE A 12 8.75 -21.25 -7.62
N LYS A 13 9.48 -21.79 -6.62
CA LYS A 13 9.41 -23.21 -6.26
C LYS A 13 8.02 -23.63 -5.78
N VAL A 14 7.21 -22.66 -5.34
CA VAL A 14 5.84 -22.87 -4.86
C VAL A 14 4.86 -23.14 -6.00
N LYS A 15 5.21 -22.80 -7.25
CA LYS A 15 4.31 -22.87 -8.40
C LYS A 15 4.55 -24.14 -9.23
N SER A 16 3.47 -24.74 -9.69
CA SER A 16 3.46 -25.83 -10.67
C SER A 16 3.94 -25.35 -12.04
N PHE A 17 4.36 -26.31 -12.88
CA PHE A 17 4.77 -26.02 -14.25
C PHE A 17 3.69 -25.27 -15.05
N TRP A 18 2.41 -25.63 -14.86
CA TRP A 18 1.30 -24.97 -15.53
C TRP A 18 1.12 -23.52 -15.06
N GLU A 19 1.21 -23.28 -13.75
CA GLU A 19 1.17 -21.92 -13.18
C GLU A 19 2.33 -21.06 -13.71
N LEU A 20 3.51 -21.64 -13.96
CA LEU A 20 4.64 -20.92 -14.56
C LEU A 20 4.41 -20.58 -16.03
N ILE A 21 3.86 -21.50 -16.84
CA ILE A 21 3.48 -21.21 -18.24
C ILE A 21 2.43 -20.10 -18.29
N GLN A 22 1.41 -20.20 -17.44
CA GLN A 22 0.36 -19.21 -17.32
C GLN A 22 0.92 -17.85 -16.91
N ALA A 23 1.78 -17.81 -15.89
CA ALA A 23 2.46 -16.58 -15.47
C ALA A 23 3.26 -15.95 -16.61
N LEU A 24 3.98 -16.76 -17.39
CA LEU A 24 4.71 -16.29 -18.57
C LEU A 24 3.77 -15.73 -19.65
N GLY A 25 2.65 -16.40 -19.89
CA GLY A 25 1.61 -15.93 -20.82
C GLY A 25 1.05 -14.58 -20.41
N VAL A 26 0.66 -14.43 -19.14
CA VAL A 26 0.18 -13.17 -18.56
C VAL A 26 1.26 -12.08 -18.66
N PHE A 27 2.51 -12.39 -18.31
CA PHE A 27 3.63 -11.46 -18.43
C PHE A 27 3.82 -10.95 -19.87
N ARG A 28 3.71 -11.85 -20.86
CA ARG A 28 3.76 -11.47 -22.29
C ARG A 28 2.57 -10.61 -22.68
N LEU A 29 1.36 -10.90 -22.20
CA LEU A 29 0.19 -10.06 -22.46
C LEU A 29 0.37 -8.64 -21.89
N CYS A 30 0.88 -8.53 -20.66
CA CYS A 30 1.19 -7.25 -20.02
C CYS A 30 2.31 -6.48 -20.73
N SER A 31 3.12 -7.12 -21.57
CA SER A 31 4.15 -6.43 -22.35
C SER A 31 3.61 -5.64 -23.54
N PHE A 32 2.32 -5.78 -23.89
CA PHE A 32 1.68 -5.02 -24.98
C PHE A 32 1.05 -3.71 -24.48
N PRO A 33 1.62 -2.52 -24.77
CA PRO A 33 1.15 -1.27 -24.21
C PRO A 33 -0.29 -0.92 -24.60
N VAL A 34 -0.69 -1.27 -25.83
CA VAL A 34 -2.06 -1.03 -26.31
C VAL A 34 -3.09 -1.80 -25.49
N LEU A 35 -2.77 -3.04 -25.11
CA LEU A 35 -3.63 -3.88 -24.29
C LEU A 35 -3.73 -3.32 -22.86
N VAL A 36 -2.59 -3.02 -22.24
CA VAL A 36 -2.53 -2.52 -20.87
C VAL A 36 -3.22 -1.17 -20.73
N ASN A 37 -2.95 -0.23 -21.64
CA ASN A 37 -3.52 1.12 -21.57
C ASN A 37 -5.04 1.16 -21.88
N ASN A 38 -5.61 0.11 -22.46
CA ASN A 38 -7.03 0.02 -22.80
C ASN A 38 -7.75 -1.11 -22.05
N CYS A 39 -7.12 -1.72 -21.05
CA CYS A 39 -7.63 -2.92 -20.39
C CYS A 39 -9.03 -2.71 -19.80
N GLY A 40 -9.30 -1.58 -19.14
CA GLY A 40 -10.62 -1.28 -18.58
C GLY A 40 -11.73 -1.20 -19.65
N LYS A 41 -11.45 -0.56 -20.79
CA LYS A 41 -12.38 -0.48 -21.92
C LYS A 41 -12.63 -1.86 -22.54
N LEU A 42 -11.56 -2.63 -22.76
CA LEU A 42 -11.63 -4.01 -23.26
C LEU A 42 -12.43 -4.89 -22.32
N MET A 43 -12.16 -4.85 -21.01
CA MET A 43 -12.92 -5.61 -20.01
C MET A 43 -14.40 -5.24 -20.02
N THR A 44 -14.73 -3.96 -20.21
CA THR A 44 -16.12 -3.49 -20.28
C THR A 44 -16.82 -4.02 -21.54
N ILE A 45 -16.15 -3.95 -22.69
CA ILE A 45 -16.67 -4.46 -23.99
C ILE A 45 -16.84 -5.98 -23.93
N THR A 46 -15.81 -6.71 -23.49
CA THR A 46 -15.84 -8.18 -23.40
C THR A 46 -16.89 -8.63 -22.41
N ARG A 47 -17.02 -7.99 -21.24
CA ARG A 47 -18.08 -8.30 -20.26
C ARG A 47 -19.48 -8.02 -20.83
N LYS A 48 -19.64 -6.96 -21.62
CA LYS A 48 -20.91 -6.64 -22.28
C LYS A 48 -21.29 -7.67 -23.34
N PHE A 49 -20.31 -8.18 -24.10
CA PHE A 49 -20.56 -9.14 -25.18
C PHE A 49 -20.69 -10.59 -24.69
N TRP A 50 -19.84 -11.01 -23.75
CA TRP A 50 -19.80 -12.39 -23.24
C TRP A 50 -20.73 -12.60 -22.03
N GLY A 51 -21.21 -11.52 -21.42
CA GLY A 51 -21.91 -11.56 -20.15
C GLY A 51 -20.97 -11.74 -18.95
N LYS A 52 -21.46 -11.42 -17.75
CA LYS A 52 -20.67 -11.46 -16.51
C LYS A 52 -20.15 -12.87 -16.18
N LEU A 53 -20.96 -13.89 -16.41
CA LEU A 53 -20.65 -15.27 -16.03
C LEU A 53 -19.51 -15.86 -16.88
N CYS A 54 -19.63 -15.81 -18.21
CA CYS A 54 -18.59 -16.31 -19.11
C CYS A 54 -17.29 -15.51 -19.00
N PHE A 55 -17.39 -14.19 -18.83
CA PHE A 55 -16.22 -13.36 -18.56
C PHE A 55 -15.48 -13.81 -17.29
N CYS A 56 -16.22 -14.03 -16.19
CA CYS A 56 -15.62 -14.52 -14.96
C CYS A 56 -15.02 -15.92 -15.11
N MET A 57 -15.66 -16.83 -15.85
CA MET A 57 -15.13 -18.18 -16.10
C MET A 57 -13.81 -18.20 -16.87
N VAL A 58 -13.53 -17.18 -17.68
CA VAL A 58 -12.27 -17.08 -18.44
C VAL A 58 -11.21 -16.31 -17.65
N VAL A 59 -11.57 -15.15 -17.10
CA VAL A 59 -10.61 -14.24 -16.46
C VAL A 59 -10.17 -14.75 -15.09
N ARG A 60 -11.06 -15.38 -14.33
CA ARG A 60 -10.72 -15.93 -13.00
C ARG A 60 -9.59 -16.98 -13.05
N PRO A 61 -9.70 -18.07 -13.82
CA PRO A 61 -8.65 -19.08 -13.86
C PRO A 61 -7.42 -18.65 -14.65
N SER A 62 -7.42 -17.49 -15.34
CA SER A 62 -6.29 -17.02 -16.16
C SER A 62 -5.51 -15.87 -15.52
N VAL A 63 -5.94 -14.62 -15.74
CA VAL A 63 -5.21 -13.43 -15.28
C VAL A 63 -5.33 -13.28 -13.76
N ASN A 64 -6.52 -13.51 -13.20
CA ASN A 64 -6.74 -13.32 -11.76
C ASN A 64 -5.96 -14.35 -10.94
N ALA A 65 -5.86 -15.60 -11.37
CA ALA A 65 -5.05 -16.62 -10.68
C ALA A 65 -3.57 -16.23 -10.49
N GLN A 66 -3.06 -15.29 -11.29
CA GLN A 66 -1.69 -14.79 -11.15
C GLN A 66 -1.57 -13.60 -10.19
N PHE A 67 -2.63 -12.79 -10.01
CA PHE A 67 -2.57 -11.51 -9.28
C PHE A 67 -3.46 -11.44 -8.04
N ILE A 68 -4.58 -12.16 -8.02
CA ILE A 68 -5.46 -12.31 -6.88
C ILE A 68 -5.05 -13.62 -6.24
N ALA A 69 -4.41 -13.52 -5.08
CA ALA A 69 -3.83 -14.68 -4.42
C ALA A 69 -4.89 -15.76 -4.21
N VAL A 70 -6.12 -15.38 -3.86
CA VAL A 70 -7.21 -16.29 -3.49
C VAL A 70 -8.54 -15.52 -3.34
N GLU A 71 -9.71 -16.16 -3.54
CA GLU A 71 -11.04 -15.57 -3.25
C GLU A 71 -11.73 -16.06 -1.96
N THR A 72 -11.38 -17.24 -1.43
CA THR A 72 -12.01 -17.80 -0.20
C THR A 72 -11.05 -17.92 0.98
N GLU A 73 -11.60 -17.90 2.20
CA GLU A 73 -10.83 -18.04 3.43
C GLU A 73 -10.00 -19.35 3.49
N GLY A 74 -10.57 -20.47 3.02
CA GLY A 74 -9.91 -21.77 3.02
C GLY A 74 -8.70 -21.80 2.09
N GLU A 75 -8.88 -21.33 0.86
CA GLU A 75 -7.78 -21.21 -0.10
C GLU A 75 -6.69 -20.23 0.43
N ILE A 76 -7.05 -19.17 1.19
CA ILE A 76 -6.08 -18.22 1.76
C ILE A 76 -5.24 -18.96 2.79
N ALA A 77 -5.89 -19.75 3.66
CA ALA A 77 -5.19 -20.56 4.65
C ALA A 77 -4.19 -21.53 4.00
N ASP A 78 -4.60 -22.24 2.94
CA ASP A 78 -3.74 -23.21 2.24
C ASP A 78 -2.52 -22.51 1.60
N SER A 79 -2.75 -21.37 0.95
CA SER A 79 -1.68 -20.56 0.34
C SER A 79 -0.70 -20.02 1.39
N MET A 80 -1.22 -19.51 2.53
CA MET A 80 -0.40 -19.03 3.64
C MET A 80 0.47 -20.15 4.21
N GLN A 81 -0.11 -21.31 4.51
CA GLN A 81 0.63 -22.47 5.04
C GLN A 81 1.72 -22.95 4.07
N LYS A 82 1.42 -22.96 2.76
CA LYS A 82 2.38 -23.35 1.72
C LYS A 82 3.55 -22.38 1.63
N MET A 83 3.33 -21.08 1.77
CA MET A 83 4.42 -20.09 1.79
C MET A 83 5.26 -20.20 3.08
N ILE A 84 4.60 -20.37 4.23
CA ILE A 84 5.27 -20.50 5.52
C ILE A 84 6.17 -21.74 5.58
N SER A 85 5.73 -22.87 5.02
CA SER A 85 6.55 -24.10 4.98
C SER A 85 7.84 -23.94 4.16
N LEU A 86 7.90 -22.91 3.31
CA LEU A 86 9.08 -22.53 2.53
C LEU A 86 9.89 -21.39 3.16
N GLY A 87 9.57 -20.99 4.39
CA GLY A 87 10.23 -19.90 5.09
C GLY A 87 9.84 -18.51 4.60
N ILE A 88 8.79 -18.40 3.77
CA ILE A 88 8.26 -17.14 3.29
C ILE A 88 7.17 -16.68 4.26
N HIS A 89 7.27 -15.44 4.74
CA HIS A 89 6.26 -14.82 5.61
C HIS A 89 5.34 -13.90 4.79
N PRO A 90 4.18 -14.40 4.34
CA PRO A 90 3.25 -13.60 3.57
C PRO A 90 2.58 -12.51 4.43
N VAL A 91 2.25 -11.40 3.78
CA VAL A 91 1.50 -10.28 4.37
C VAL A 91 0.15 -10.22 3.66
N LEU A 92 -0.94 -10.23 4.41
CA LEU A 92 -2.27 -10.10 3.82
C LEU A 92 -2.51 -8.64 3.41
N ALA A 93 -3.02 -8.43 2.21
CA ALA A 93 -3.28 -7.10 1.68
C ALA A 93 -4.72 -7.04 1.19
N VAL A 94 -5.36 -5.89 1.46
CA VAL A 94 -6.64 -5.54 0.83
C VAL A 94 -6.28 -4.55 -0.29
N PRO A 95 -6.20 -5.00 -1.56
CA PRO A 95 -5.65 -4.22 -2.65
C PRO A 95 -6.69 -3.22 -3.19
N ILE A 96 -7.21 -2.38 -2.30
CA ILE A 96 -8.17 -1.32 -2.62
C ILE A 96 -7.43 0.00 -2.50
N GLU A 97 -7.64 0.88 -3.47
CA GLU A 97 -7.21 2.28 -3.48
C GLU A 97 -8.22 3.07 -4.31
N GLU A 98 -8.18 4.40 -4.18
CA GLU A 98 -8.96 5.30 -5.02
C GLU A 98 -8.00 6.26 -5.70
N ASP A 99 -8.12 6.42 -7.01
CA ASP A 99 -7.33 7.39 -7.77
C ASP A 99 -8.04 8.77 -7.83
N LEU A 100 -7.29 9.84 -8.10
CA LEU A 100 -7.88 11.19 -8.25
C LEU A 100 -8.94 11.22 -9.35
N GLY A 101 -10.08 11.84 -9.05
CA GLY A 101 -11.21 11.96 -9.98
C GLY A 101 -12.14 10.74 -10.01
N GLU A 102 -11.81 9.68 -9.27
CA GLU A 102 -12.77 8.63 -8.94
C GLU A 102 -13.68 9.11 -7.79
N SER A 103 -14.91 8.58 -7.76
CA SER A 103 -15.81 8.84 -6.65
C SER A 103 -16.60 7.58 -6.35
N THR A 104 -16.19 6.90 -5.28
CA THR A 104 -16.83 5.66 -4.86
C THR A 104 -17.92 5.86 -3.80
N GLY A 105 -17.88 7.00 -3.09
CA GLY A 105 -18.88 7.43 -2.12
C GLY A 105 -18.73 6.80 -0.73
N GLU A 106 -19.37 7.40 0.28
CA GLU A 106 -19.20 7.01 1.70
C GLU A 106 -19.52 5.54 1.99
N ARG A 107 -20.53 4.98 1.32
CA ARG A 107 -20.88 3.57 1.47
C ARG A 107 -19.73 2.65 1.08
N ARG A 108 -19.00 2.97 0.00
CA ARG A 108 -17.85 2.16 -0.42
C ARG A 108 -16.75 2.21 0.62
N TYR A 109 -16.51 3.35 1.26
CA TYR A 109 -15.51 3.43 2.33
C TYR A 109 -15.89 2.61 3.57
N GLU A 110 -17.18 2.49 3.89
CA GLU A 110 -17.64 1.57 4.93
C GLU A 110 -17.44 0.10 4.54
N ASP A 111 -17.74 -0.26 3.28
CA ASP A 111 -17.51 -1.61 2.77
C ASP A 111 -16.00 -1.95 2.78
N ASN A 112 -15.16 -1.01 2.34
CA ASN A 112 -13.70 -1.16 2.37
C ASN A 112 -13.18 -1.32 3.79
N LEU A 113 -13.73 -0.59 4.77
CA LEU A 113 -13.40 -0.76 6.17
C LEU A 113 -13.79 -2.16 6.67
N ALA A 114 -14.95 -2.68 6.27
CA ALA A 114 -15.37 -4.02 6.64
C ALA A 114 -14.39 -5.08 6.10
N ASP A 115 -13.98 -4.97 4.83
CA ASP A 115 -12.98 -5.85 4.22
C ASP A 115 -11.63 -5.79 4.96
N MET A 116 -11.21 -4.59 5.36
CA MET A 116 -9.97 -4.39 6.14
C MET A 116 -10.07 -4.99 7.54
N LEU A 117 -11.22 -4.87 8.21
CA LEU A 117 -11.43 -5.46 9.53
C LEU A 117 -11.46 -7.00 9.47
N GLU A 118 -12.03 -7.56 8.40
CA GLU A 118 -11.99 -9.00 8.14
C GLU A 118 -10.55 -9.47 7.89
N CYS A 119 -9.77 -8.71 7.12
CA CYS A 119 -8.34 -8.98 6.93
C CYS A 119 -7.56 -9.01 8.26
N VAL A 120 -7.84 -8.09 9.19
CA VAL A 120 -7.28 -8.12 10.56
C VAL A 120 -7.70 -9.39 11.29
N HIS A 121 -8.98 -9.72 11.24
CA HIS A 121 -9.53 -10.90 11.93
C HIS A 121 -8.87 -12.19 11.43
N MET A 122 -8.81 -12.39 10.11
CA MET A 122 -8.18 -13.55 9.50
C MET A 122 -6.70 -13.64 9.84
N SER A 123 -5.97 -12.52 9.72
CA SER A 123 -4.52 -12.47 9.98
C SER A 123 -4.16 -12.84 11.43
N HIS A 124 -5.03 -12.49 12.38
CA HIS A 124 -4.81 -12.79 13.80
C HIS A 124 -5.34 -14.18 14.21
N SER A 125 -6.61 -14.47 13.93
CA SER A 125 -7.33 -15.62 14.50
C SER A 125 -6.81 -16.96 14.00
N LYS A 126 -6.16 -16.99 12.84
CA LYS A 126 -5.66 -18.21 12.22
C LYS A 126 -4.23 -18.57 12.64
N GLY A 127 -3.55 -17.70 13.38
CA GLY A 127 -2.23 -17.97 13.94
C GLY A 127 -1.15 -18.29 12.90
N TRP A 128 -1.34 -17.86 11.64
CA TRP A 128 -0.41 -18.16 10.54
C TRP A 128 0.98 -17.56 10.77
N SER A 129 1.06 -16.44 11.47
CA SER A 129 2.31 -15.80 11.83
C SER A 129 2.30 -15.44 13.31
N LYS A 130 3.47 -15.56 13.96
CA LYS A 130 3.70 -15.04 15.31
C LYS A 130 3.53 -13.52 15.36
N ASN A 131 3.88 -12.84 14.27
CA ASN A 131 3.78 -11.39 14.10
C ASN A 131 3.02 -11.12 12.80
N PRO A 132 1.67 -11.24 12.80
CA PRO A 132 0.89 -11.02 11.59
C PRO A 132 0.92 -9.54 11.20
N MET A 133 0.94 -9.29 9.90
CA MET A 133 1.00 -7.95 9.31
C MET A 133 -0.10 -7.81 8.26
N MET A 134 -0.58 -6.58 8.06
CA MET A 134 -1.46 -6.23 6.95
C MET A 134 -1.00 -4.95 6.25
N GLN A 135 -1.32 -4.83 4.96
CA GLN A 135 -1.11 -3.58 4.21
C GLN A 135 -2.37 -2.72 4.22
N LEU A 136 -2.21 -1.41 4.40
CA LEU A 136 -3.26 -0.41 4.38
C LEU A 136 -2.91 0.71 3.40
N LYS A 137 -3.75 0.92 2.39
CA LYS A 137 -3.78 2.16 1.59
C LYS A 137 -4.87 3.08 2.14
N ILE A 138 -4.50 4.30 2.50
CA ILE A 138 -5.40 5.21 3.22
C ILE A 138 -6.46 5.79 2.27
N THR A 139 -6.14 5.97 0.99
CA THR A 139 -7.10 6.41 -0.04
C THR A 139 -8.30 5.47 -0.21
N ALA A 140 -8.20 4.21 0.24
CA ALA A 140 -9.33 3.30 0.29
C ALA A 140 -10.38 3.66 1.35
N LEU A 141 -10.15 4.63 2.22
CA LEU A 141 -11.08 5.03 3.29
C LEU A 141 -11.54 6.49 3.18
N VAL A 142 -10.92 7.29 2.31
CA VAL A 142 -11.14 8.73 2.13
C VAL A 142 -10.75 9.16 0.72
N ARG A 143 -11.50 10.11 0.18
CA ARG A 143 -11.23 10.71 -1.12
C ARG A 143 -9.81 11.30 -1.23
N PRO A 144 -9.01 10.93 -2.25
CA PRO A 144 -7.64 11.41 -2.39
C PRO A 144 -7.50 12.92 -2.51
N GLU A 145 -8.50 13.63 -3.04
CA GLU A 145 -8.51 15.08 -3.18
C GLU A 145 -8.34 15.79 -1.82
N LEU A 146 -8.91 15.22 -0.76
CA LEU A 146 -8.73 15.77 0.59
C LEU A 146 -7.28 15.67 1.05
N TYR A 147 -6.58 14.60 0.67
CA TYR A 147 -5.16 14.46 1.00
C TYR A 147 -4.26 15.38 0.19
N VAL A 148 -4.66 15.76 -1.02
CA VAL A 148 -3.99 16.84 -1.78
C VAL A 148 -4.11 18.16 -1.01
N SER A 149 -5.33 18.50 -0.58
CA SER A 149 -5.60 19.72 0.17
C SER A 149 -4.85 19.73 1.50
N VAL A 150 -4.92 18.64 2.28
CA VAL A 150 -4.20 18.52 3.57
C VAL A 150 -2.69 18.58 3.38
N SER A 151 -2.14 17.96 2.32
CA SER A 151 -0.69 18.00 2.04
C SER A 151 -0.19 19.40 1.72
N SER A 152 -1.07 20.28 1.23
CA SER A 152 -0.75 21.66 0.88
C SER A 152 -0.76 22.59 2.10
N ILE A 153 -1.38 22.17 3.21
CA ILE A 153 -1.44 22.94 4.45
C ILE A 153 -0.17 22.67 5.26
N LYS A 154 0.46 23.72 5.79
CA LYS A 154 1.53 23.59 6.80
C LYS A 154 0.93 23.18 8.15
N THR A 155 0.33 22.00 8.22
CA THR A 155 -0.20 21.43 9.46
C THR A 155 0.91 20.69 10.20
N THR A 156 1.07 21.02 11.47
CA THR A 156 1.98 20.32 12.37
C THR A 156 1.32 19.09 12.98
N LEU A 157 2.14 18.05 13.20
CA LEU A 157 1.77 16.76 13.80
C LEU A 157 0.95 16.81 15.08
N TYR A 158 1.07 17.89 15.87
CA TYR A 158 0.36 18.00 17.14
C TYR A 158 -1.13 18.35 16.98
N GLU A 159 -1.56 18.83 15.82
CA GLU A 159 -2.92 19.32 15.62
C GLU A 159 -3.88 18.21 15.15
N LEU A 160 -3.37 17.20 14.45
CA LEU A 160 -4.21 16.12 13.92
C LEU A 160 -4.50 15.08 15.02
N ARG A 161 -5.77 14.96 15.41
CA ARG A 161 -6.24 13.86 16.28
C ARG A 161 -7.27 13.03 15.52
N LEU A 162 -7.11 11.71 15.55
CA LEU A 162 -7.99 10.78 14.86
C LEU A 162 -9.47 10.86 15.26
N THR A 163 -9.76 11.42 16.44
CA THR A 163 -11.13 11.55 16.98
C THR A 163 -11.66 12.98 16.98
N LYS A 164 -10.81 13.97 16.67
CA LYS A 164 -11.17 15.39 16.66
C LYS A 164 -10.31 16.12 15.63
N ILE A 165 -10.95 16.70 14.62
CA ILE A 165 -10.30 17.65 13.73
C ILE A 165 -10.55 19.04 14.32
N LYS A 166 -9.48 19.80 14.58
CA LYS A 166 -9.61 21.25 14.63
C LYS A 166 -9.89 21.67 13.19
N VAL A 167 -11.06 22.27 12.94
CA VAL A 167 -11.51 22.69 11.60
C VAL A 167 -10.32 23.23 10.82
N LEU A 168 -9.98 22.55 9.72
CA LEU A 168 -8.93 23.03 8.84
C LEU A 168 -9.56 24.17 8.04
N CYS A 169 -9.15 25.41 8.32
CA CYS A 169 -9.75 26.62 7.74
C CYS A 169 -9.72 26.64 6.21
N SER A 170 -8.85 25.84 5.59
CA SER A 170 -8.71 25.71 4.13
C SER A 170 -9.67 24.70 3.50
N LEU A 171 -10.43 23.94 4.29
CA LEU A 171 -11.42 22.97 3.82
C LEU A 171 -12.84 23.50 4.07
N THR A 172 -13.76 23.17 3.18
CA THR A 172 -15.20 23.40 3.38
C THR A 172 -15.75 22.57 4.55
N GLU A 173 -16.96 22.89 5.02
CA GLU A 173 -17.62 22.13 6.08
C GLU A 173 -17.86 20.66 5.68
N CYS A 174 -18.33 20.42 4.45
CA CYS A 174 -18.52 19.07 3.92
C CYS A 174 -17.20 18.29 3.82
N GLU A 175 -16.11 18.94 3.39
CA GLU A 175 -14.79 18.30 3.32
C GLU A 175 -14.22 17.99 4.71
N ASN A 176 -14.38 18.89 5.68
CA ASN A 176 -14.00 18.63 7.07
C ASN A 176 -14.81 17.46 7.67
N ALA A 177 -16.11 17.39 7.39
CA ALA A 177 -16.97 16.28 7.82
C ALA A 177 -16.55 14.96 7.19
N HIS A 178 -16.28 14.94 5.87
CA HIS A 178 -15.76 13.78 5.15
C HIS A 178 -14.43 13.31 5.72
N LEU A 179 -13.49 14.23 5.93
CA LEU A 179 -12.18 13.91 6.51
C LEU A 179 -12.33 13.33 7.92
N LEU A 180 -13.24 13.88 8.74
CA LEU A 180 -13.52 13.38 10.08
C LEU A 180 -14.02 11.93 10.06
N LEU A 181 -14.97 11.59 9.18
CA LEU A 181 -15.44 10.23 9.00
C LEU A 181 -14.28 9.29 8.62
N GLY A 182 -13.45 9.73 7.68
CA GLY A 182 -12.21 9.04 7.31
C GLY A 182 -11.28 8.73 8.49
N LEU A 183 -10.98 9.75 9.31
CA LEU A 183 -10.16 9.58 10.50
C LEU A 183 -10.83 8.66 11.54
N GLN A 184 -12.16 8.66 11.65
CA GLN A 184 -12.89 7.73 12.51
C GLN A 184 -12.78 6.28 12.01
N ARG A 185 -12.82 6.04 10.69
CA ARG A 185 -12.58 4.71 10.10
C ARG A 185 -11.18 4.21 10.43
N LEU A 186 -10.16 5.03 10.19
CA LEU A 186 -8.76 4.74 10.53
C LEU A 186 -8.57 4.50 12.03
N ASN A 187 -9.27 5.27 12.87
CA ASN A 187 -9.26 5.08 14.31
C ASN A 187 -9.84 3.72 14.71
N LYS A 188 -10.97 3.32 14.11
CA LYS A 188 -11.59 2.01 14.35
C LYS A 188 -10.67 0.88 13.92
N LEU A 189 -10.09 0.97 12.72
CA LEU A 189 -9.14 -0.01 12.20
C LEU A 189 -7.92 -0.16 13.13
N GLY A 190 -7.29 0.96 13.53
CA GLY A 190 -6.15 0.95 14.45
C GLY A 190 -6.51 0.36 15.83
N ALA A 191 -7.69 0.67 16.37
CA ALA A 191 -8.15 0.13 17.64
C ALA A 191 -8.43 -1.38 17.60
N VAL A 192 -8.88 -1.91 16.46
CA VAL A 192 -9.10 -3.36 16.29
C VAL A 192 -7.78 -4.09 16.06
N SER A 193 -6.82 -3.46 15.39
CA SER A 193 -5.54 -4.05 14.99
C SER A 193 -4.48 -4.10 16.10
N VAL A 194 -4.48 -3.12 17.01
CA VAL A 194 -3.49 -3.03 18.09
C VAL A 194 -3.45 -4.32 18.91
N SER A 195 -2.24 -4.78 19.25
CA SER A 195 -1.98 -6.05 19.94
C SER A 195 -2.36 -7.32 19.18
N LYS A 196 -2.78 -7.21 17.90
CA LYS A 196 -3.18 -8.35 17.08
C LYS A 196 -2.41 -8.45 15.79
N VAL A 197 -2.38 -7.35 15.01
CA VAL A 197 -1.81 -7.27 13.66
C VAL A 197 -1.06 -5.96 13.52
N CYS A 198 0.13 -6.02 12.95
CA CYS A 198 0.90 -4.85 12.58
C CYS A 198 0.38 -4.27 11.25
N VAL A 199 -0.03 -3.00 11.26
CA VAL A 199 -0.57 -2.29 10.09
C VAL A 199 0.55 -1.53 9.39
N LEU A 200 0.85 -1.94 8.16
CA LEU A 200 1.81 -1.31 7.27
C LEU A 200 1.06 -0.30 6.40
N VAL A 201 1.17 0.99 6.72
CA VAL A 201 0.52 2.04 5.93
C VAL A 201 1.37 2.33 4.71
N ASP A 202 0.82 2.06 3.52
CA ASP A 202 1.51 2.24 2.25
C ASP A 202 1.66 3.72 1.88
N ALA A 203 2.80 4.02 1.27
CA ALA A 203 3.02 5.29 0.59
C ALA A 203 2.44 5.19 -0.82
N GLU A 204 1.75 6.25 -1.23
CA GLU A 204 1.05 6.33 -2.49
C GLU A 204 1.74 7.41 -3.36
N TYR A 205 1.00 8.38 -3.89
CA TYR A 205 1.56 9.43 -4.74
C TYR A 205 2.25 10.55 -3.95
N THR A 206 3.29 11.16 -4.53
CA THR A 206 4.13 12.17 -3.86
C THR A 206 3.35 13.37 -3.33
N TYR A 207 2.27 13.74 -4.01
CA TYR A 207 1.44 14.90 -3.68
C TYR A 207 0.44 14.64 -2.54
N ILE A 208 0.18 13.38 -2.16
CA ILE A 208 -0.65 13.02 -0.99
C ILE A 208 0.16 12.48 0.18
N ASN A 209 1.37 11.97 -0.07
CA ASN A 209 2.23 11.36 0.95
C ASN A 209 2.48 12.26 2.18
N PRO A 210 2.56 13.61 2.11
CA PRO A 210 2.64 14.44 3.30
C PRO A 210 1.43 14.28 4.23
N ALA A 211 0.21 14.28 3.70
CA ALA A 211 -1.00 14.03 4.48
C ALA A 211 -1.05 12.59 5.01
N LEU A 212 -0.72 11.60 4.18
CA LEU A 212 -0.69 10.19 4.60
C LEU A 212 0.30 9.97 5.74
N SER A 213 1.49 10.57 5.66
CA SER A 213 2.51 10.51 6.71
C SER A 213 2.01 11.16 8.01
N LEU A 214 1.38 12.35 7.91
CA LEU A 214 0.80 13.04 9.06
C LEU A 214 -0.24 12.18 9.79
N ILE A 215 -1.15 11.56 9.04
CA ILE A 215 -2.20 10.68 9.56
C ILE A 215 -1.59 9.41 10.17
N THR A 216 -0.65 8.78 9.48
CA THR A 216 0.04 7.58 9.96
C THR A 216 0.75 7.86 11.28
N MET A 217 1.45 8.99 11.39
CA MET A 217 2.12 9.39 12.62
C MET A 217 1.13 9.67 13.76
N ALA A 218 -0.06 10.19 13.47
CA ALA A 218 -1.13 10.33 14.46
C ALA A 218 -1.64 8.95 14.93
N MET A 219 -1.75 7.96 14.04
CA MET A 219 -2.05 6.57 14.37
C MET A 219 -0.94 5.93 15.21
N MET A 220 0.33 6.10 14.84
CA MET A 220 1.49 5.63 15.61
C MET A 220 1.46 6.22 17.03
N LYS A 221 1.25 7.53 17.18
CA LYS A 221 1.17 8.18 18.49
C LYS A 221 0.05 7.60 19.36
N LYS A 222 -1.08 7.23 18.76
CA LYS A 222 -2.24 6.71 19.49
C LYS A 222 -2.10 5.22 19.85
N PHE A 223 -1.59 4.40 18.93
CA PHE A 223 -1.67 2.94 19.02
C PHE A 223 -0.32 2.25 19.23
N SER A 224 0.81 2.92 19.02
CA SER A 224 2.15 2.30 18.98
C SER A 224 3.04 2.60 20.19
N LEU A 225 2.45 2.73 21.39
CA LEU A 225 3.19 2.90 22.65
C LEU A 225 2.60 1.97 23.73
N PRO A 226 3.41 1.10 24.38
CA PRO A 226 4.88 0.99 24.32
C PRO A 226 5.44 0.10 23.18
N SER A 227 4.59 -0.65 22.47
CA SER A 227 4.98 -1.54 21.35
C SER A 227 4.53 -0.97 20.02
N VAL A 228 5.24 -1.27 18.94
CA VAL A 228 4.94 -0.70 17.62
C VAL A 228 3.94 -1.55 16.84
N TRP A 229 2.83 -0.94 16.43
CA TRP A 229 1.73 -1.60 15.73
C TRP A 229 1.39 -0.96 14.40
N ILE A 230 1.76 0.31 14.20
CA ILE A 230 1.53 1.07 12.98
C ILE A 230 2.87 1.45 12.39
N TRP A 231 3.09 1.11 11.12
CA TRP A 231 4.34 1.36 10.41
C TRP A 231 4.07 2.32 9.28
N ASN A 232 4.95 3.29 9.10
CA ASN A 232 4.89 4.20 7.95
C ASN A 232 5.79 3.70 6.82
N THR A 233 5.36 3.88 5.58
CA THR A 233 6.14 3.49 4.40
C THR A 233 6.89 4.67 3.81
N TYR A 234 8.16 4.44 3.47
CA TYR A 234 9.03 5.43 2.84
C TYR A 234 9.55 4.92 1.51
N GLN A 235 9.42 5.77 0.50
CA GLN A 235 9.77 5.48 -0.88
C GLN A 235 11.22 5.92 -1.14
N CYS A 236 12.16 4.98 -1.15
CA CYS A 236 13.60 5.27 -1.27
C CYS A 236 14.00 5.83 -2.64
N TYR A 237 13.12 5.79 -3.65
CA TYR A 237 13.39 6.46 -4.91
C TYR A 237 13.27 7.98 -4.87
N LEU A 238 12.66 8.54 -3.84
CA LEU A 238 12.47 9.97 -3.68
C LEU A 238 13.68 10.61 -3.00
N LYS A 239 14.13 11.74 -3.56
CA LYS A 239 15.28 12.51 -3.04
C LYS A 239 15.12 13.01 -1.60
N ASN A 240 13.88 13.18 -1.14
CA ASN A 240 13.57 13.75 0.18
C ASN A 240 13.42 12.70 1.29
N THR A 241 13.43 11.40 0.97
CA THR A 241 13.13 10.33 1.94
C THR A 241 14.05 10.34 3.16
N THR A 242 15.35 10.55 2.96
CA THR A 242 16.33 10.62 4.06
C THR A 242 16.05 11.79 5.00
N THR A 243 15.70 12.96 4.44
CA THR A 243 15.31 14.14 5.22
C THR A 243 14.00 13.89 5.97
N SER A 244 13.02 13.24 5.35
CA SER A 244 11.74 12.92 6.00
C SER A 244 11.91 11.96 7.18
N LEU A 245 12.78 10.95 7.06
CA LEU A 245 13.10 10.02 8.14
C LEU A 245 13.81 10.70 9.32
N SER A 246 14.76 11.60 9.04
CA SER A 246 15.52 12.29 10.09
C SER A 246 14.66 13.27 10.91
N LEU A 247 13.62 13.84 10.31
CA LEU A 247 12.70 14.78 10.96
C LEU A 247 11.62 14.13 11.82
N MET A 248 11.55 12.79 11.89
CA MET A 248 10.51 12.10 12.67
C MET A 248 10.69 12.35 14.19
N PRO A 249 9.61 12.64 14.96
CA PRO A 249 9.69 12.99 16.37
C PRO A 249 9.78 11.78 17.32
N PHE A 250 9.55 10.55 16.84
CA PHE A 250 9.50 9.36 17.71
C PHE A 250 10.90 8.78 17.94
N ARG A 251 11.22 8.42 19.20
CA ARG A 251 12.50 7.77 19.53
C ARG A 251 12.61 6.34 18.99
N ARG A 252 11.51 5.58 19.00
CA ARG A 252 11.39 4.24 18.42
C ARG A 252 10.47 4.32 17.21
N LEU A 253 10.94 3.85 16.06
CA LEU A 253 10.24 3.96 14.78
C LEU A 253 10.34 2.64 14.05
N ASP A 254 9.21 2.06 13.68
CA ASP A 254 9.27 1.01 12.68
C ASP A 254 8.77 1.56 11.35
N VAL A 255 9.57 1.32 10.31
CA VAL A 255 9.36 1.87 8.97
C VAL A 255 9.46 0.77 7.92
N LYS A 256 8.56 0.84 6.95
CA LYS A 256 8.62 0.02 5.75
C LYS A 256 9.36 0.81 4.67
N LEU A 257 10.46 0.27 4.16
CA LEU A 257 11.22 0.88 3.08
C LEU A 257 10.86 0.18 1.77
N VAL A 258 10.42 0.97 0.79
CA VAL A 258 10.07 0.47 -0.55
C VAL A 258 10.86 1.19 -1.62
N ARG A 259 11.12 0.46 -2.71
CA ARG A 259 11.89 1.02 -3.82
C ARG A 259 11.04 1.81 -4.80
N ASP A 260 10.00 1.23 -5.38
CA ASP A 260 9.27 1.83 -6.49
C ASP A 260 7.88 1.19 -6.66
N ALA A 261 6.93 2.04 -7.02
CA ALA A 261 5.58 1.67 -7.48
C ALA A 261 5.01 2.75 -8.43
N TYR A 262 5.57 3.97 -8.43
CA TYR A 262 5.00 5.14 -9.09
C TYR A 262 6.00 5.99 -9.87
N MET A 263 7.27 5.56 -10.04
CA MET A 263 8.32 6.37 -10.67
C MET A 263 7.91 7.00 -12.01
N ASP A 264 7.40 6.18 -12.94
CA ASP A 264 7.03 6.65 -14.28
C ASP A 264 5.90 7.70 -14.24
N LYS A 265 4.90 7.49 -13.37
CA LYS A 265 3.79 8.42 -13.18
C LYS A 265 4.30 9.75 -12.60
N GLU A 266 5.21 9.69 -11.65
CA GLU A 266 5.77 10.88 -10.98
C GLU A 266 6.67 11.72 -11.90
N ARG A 267 7.50 11.08 -12.74
CA ARG A 267 8.31 11.78 -13.76
C ARG A 267 7.42 12.50 -14.78
N LYS A 268 6.44 11.78 -15.35
CA LYS A 268 5.45 12.37 -16.29
C LYS A 268 4.70 13.53 -15.66
N LEU A 269 4.33 13.41 -14.38
CA LEU A 269 3.68 14.48 -13.64
C LEU A 269 4.61 15.68 -13.43
N ALA A 270 5.89 15.45 -13.16
CA ALA A 270 6.89 16.49 -12.99
C ALA A 270 7.09 17.30 -14.28
N GLU A 271 7.27 16.61 -15.40
CA GLU A 271 7.36 17.21 -16.73
C GLU A 271 6.10 18.02 -17.07
N LYS A 272 4.91 17.42 -16.91
CA LYS A 272 3.62 18.08 -17.20
C LYS A 272 3.41 19.35 -16.38
N LYS A 273 3.86 19.37 -15.12
CA LYS A 273 3.72 20.52 -14.21
C LYS A 273 4.92 21.48 -14.24
N GLY A 274 5.96 21.19 -15.02
CA GLY A 274 7.20 21.98 -15.02
C GLY A 274 7.91 22.03 -13.66
N ARG A 275 7.73 21.02 -12.80
CA ARG A 275 8.38 20.93 -11.48
C ARG A 275 9.65 20.08 -11.54
N THR A 276 10.55 20.29 -10.59
CA THR A 276 11.75 19.45 -10.45
C THR A 276 11.37 17.98 -10.26
N ASP A 277 12.07 17.08 -10.96
CA ASP A 277 11.92 15.63 -10.81
C ASP A 277 12.24 15.22 -9.35
N PRO A 278 11.25 14.70 -8.58
CA PRO A 278 11.48 14.30 -7.20
C PRO A 278 12.30 13.01 -7.08
N ILE A 279 12.58 12.33 -8.19
CA ILE A 279 13.17 10.99 -8.25
C ILE A 279 14.69 11.08 -8.44
N HIS A 280 15.43 10.15 -7.83
CA HIS A 280 16.86 10.00 -8.08
C HIS A 280 17.19 9.77 -9.56
N GLY A 281 18.32 10.29 -10.02
CA GLY A 281 18.67 10.32 -11.44
C GLY A 281 18.97 8.95 -12.06
N ASN A 282 19.33 7.94 -11.26
CA ASN A 282 19.61 6.61 -11.77
C ASN A 282 19.17 5.49 -10.79
N ILE A 283 19.05 4.29 -11.35
CA ILE A 283 18.59 3.07 -10.67
C ILE A 283 19.48 2.69 -9.47
N LEU A 284 20.79 3.00 -9.53
CA LEU A 284 21.75 2.67 -8.48
C LEU A 284 21.59 3.58 -7.26
N MET A 285 21.28 4.86 -7.46
CA MET A 285 20.94 5.82 -6.41
C MET A 285 19.58 5.56 -5.78
N THR A 286 18.68 4.88 -6.50
CA THR A 286 17.46 4.34 -5.89
C THR A 286 17.75 3.07 -5.08
N GLY A 287 18.96 2.53 -5.17
CA GLY A 287 19.49 1.36 -4.44
C GLY A 287 19.89 1.64 -2.98
N ASP A 288 19.79 2.90 -2.55
CA ASP A 288 20.23 3.39 -1.24
C ASP A 288 19.42 2.84 -0.04
N TYR A 289 18.53 1.86 -0.21
CA TYR A 289 18.11 1.00 0.91
C TYR A 289 19.28 0.18 1.48
N LEU A 290 20.31 -0.10 0.68
CA LEU A 290 21.56 -0.69 1.20
C LEU A 290 22.33 0.31 2.08
N ILE A 291 22.25 1.60 1.78
CA ILE A 291 22.81 2.66 2.64
C ILE A 291 21.98 2.80 3.92
N LEU A 292 20.66 2.57 3.89
CA LEU A 292 19.82 2.54 5.11
C LEU A 292 20.14 1.37 6.06
N ASN A 293 20.71 0.27 5.56
CA ASN A 293 21.24 -0.81 6.42
C ASN A 293 22.51 -0.38 7.19
N ASP A 294 23.37 0.45 6.59
CA ASP A 294 24.55 1.02 7.25
C ASP A 294 24.25 2.34 8.00
N PHE A 295 23.08 2.95 7.74
CA PHE A 295 22.55 4.09 8.48
C PHE A 295 21.93 3.66 9.83
N ASN A 296 22.75 2.98 10.63
CA ASN A 296 22.56 2.81 12.06
C ASN A 296 22.70 4.11 12.92
N PRO A 297 23.03 5.35 12.44
CA PRO A 297 23.15 6.49 13.33
C PRO A 297 21.90 7.38 13.46
N ILE A 298 20.84 7.20 12.65
CA ILE A 298 19.69 8.13 12.72
C ILE A 298 18.84 7.84 13.97
N LYS A 299 18.49 6.56 14.24
CA LYS A 299 17.90 6.10 15.52
C LYS A 299 18.19 4.61 15.76
N PRO A 300 19.02 4.24 16.76
CA PRO A 300 19.43 2.86 17.01
C PRO A 300 18.33 1.91 17.53
N THR A 301 17.08 2.36 17.64
CA THR A 301 15.93 1.57 18.11
C THR A 301 14.85 1.37 17.03
N ALA A 302 15.15 1.70 15.77
CA ALA A 302 14.22 1.56 14.67
C ALA A 302 14.26 0.16 14.04
N SER A 303 13.09 -0.46 13.77
CA SER A 303 13.01 -1.70 12.99
C SER A 303 12.66 -1.38 11.54
N TYR A 304 13.33 -2.03 10.60
CA TYR A 304 13.14 -1.80 9.16
C TYR A 304 12.53 -3.05 8.49
N LEU A 305 11.47 -2.87 7.72
CA LEU A 305 10.95 -3.88 6.80
C LEU A 305 11.28 -3.42 5.38
N ILE A 306 12.25 -4.06 4.74
CA ILE A 306 12.64 -3.75 3.36
C ILE A 306 11.82 -4.62 2.43
N HIS A 307 10.96 -3.99 1.63
CA HIS A 307 10.18 -4.69 0.62
C HIS A 307 10.68 -4.31 -0.78
N LYS A 308 11.22 -5.30 -1.50
CA LYS A 308 11.50 -5.20 -2.93
C LYS A 308 10.19 -5.49 -3.65
N ALA A 309 9.60 -4.46 -4.26
CA ALA A 309 8.55 -4.68 -5.24
C ALA A 309 9.14 -5.50 -6.40
N SER A 310 8.44 -6.59 -6.75
CA SER A 310 8.78 -7.53 -7.82
C SER A 310 8.52 -6.96 -9.20
#